data_AF-G5QNP1-F1
#
_entry.id   AF-G5QNP1-F1
#
_cell.length_a   1.000
_cell.length_b   1.000
_cell.length_c   1.000
_cell.angle_alpha   90.00
_cell.angle_beta   90.00
_cell.angle_gamma   90.00
#
_symmetry.space_group_name_H-M   'P 1'
#
loop_
_entity.id
_entity.type
_entity.pdbx_description
1 polymer ?
#
loop_
_entity_poly.entity_id
_entity_poly.type
_entity_poly.pdbx_seq_one_letter_code
_entity_poly.pdbx_strand_id
1 'polypeptide(L)' 'MDTIQQEVLTLFREEIPGYLDSNWKEIPLELDSDLFEAPGDDLHEALDKFEKKLYEALDKFEKKKKI' A
#
# COMPACT_ATOMS: atom_id res chain seq x y z
N MET A 1 2.66 13.18 -4.46
CA MET A 1 1.60 12.16 -4.34
C MET A 1 2.12 11.16 -3.37
N ASP A 2 1.57 11.11 -2.17
CA ASP A 2 1.85 10.02 -1.25
C ASP A 2 1.21 8.77 -1.85
N THR A 3 2.06 7.84 -2.27
CA THR A 3 1.62 6.56 -2.82
C THR A 3 1.08 5.73 -1.67
N ILE A 4 0.13 4.82 -1.94
CA ILE A 4 -0.40 3.88 -0.92
C ILE A 4 0.72 3.14 -0.15
N GLN A 5 1.88 2.98 -0.79
CA GLN A 5 3.10 2.45 -0.19
C GLN A 5 3.57 3.29 1.02
N GLN A 6 3.52 4.62 0.95
CA GLN A 6 3.91 5.50 2.06
C GLN A 6 2.91 5.43 3.23
N GLU A 7 1.62 5.29 2.95
CA GLU A 7 0.61 5.08 4.00
C GLU A 7 0.81 3.75 4.71
N VAL A 8 1.05 2.68 3.95
CA VAL A 8 1.35 1.34 4.49
C VAL A 8 2.66 1.35 5.30
N LEU A 9 3.72 1.99 4.80
CA LEU A 9 4.98 2.17 5.53
C LEU A 9 4.81 2.92 6.84
N THR A 10 3.94 3.92 6.86
CA THR A 10 3.67 4.72 8.07
C THR A 10 3.03 3.85 9.16
N LEU A 11 2.04 3.03 8.78
CA LEU A 11 1.42 2.04 9.68
C LEU A 11 2.45 1.07 10.26
N PHE A 12 3.36 0.54 9.44
CA PHE A 12 4.40 -0.37 9.93
C PHE A 12 5.40 0.30 10.86
N ARG A 13 5.78 1.56 10.61
CA ARG A 13 6.71 2.31 11.48
C ARG A 13 6.11 2.68 12.84
N GLU A 14 4.78 2.75 12.94
CA GLU A 14 4.10 2.96 14.23
C GLU A 14 4.16 1.70 15.12
N GLU A 15 4.16 0.51 14.52
CA GLU A 15 4.12 -0.75 15.24
C GLU A 15 5.50 -1.41 15.41
N ILE A 16 6.38 -1.24 14.42
CA ILE A 16 7.71 -1.82 14.38
C ILE A 16 8.74 -0.68 14.35
N PRO A 17 9.50 -0.45 15.44
CA PRO A 17 10.60 0.49 15.40
C PRO A 17 11.64 0.01 14.37
N GLY A 18 12.32 0.96 13.71
CA GLY A 18 13.34 0.65 12.73
C GLY A 18 14.50 -0.17 13.28
N TYR A 19 15.49 -0.47 12.44
CA TYR A 19 16.69 -1.18 12.89
C TYR A 19 17.81 -0.20 13.24
N LEU A 20 18.67 -0.59 14.18
CA LEU A 20 19.88 0.17 14.50
C LEU A 20 21.01 -0.26 13.58
N ASP A 21 21.70 0.70 13.00
CA ASP A 21 22.92 0.45 12.23
C ASP A 21 24.12 0.17 13.15
N SER A 22 25.28 -0.10 12.54
CA SER A 22 26.54 -0.35 13.26
C SER A 22 26.99 0.82 14.14
N ASN A 23 26.45 2.02 13.90
CA ASN A 23 26.76 3.26 14.60
C ASN A 23 25.65 3.66 15.58
N TRP A 24 24.72 2.74 15.91
CA TRP A 24 23.58 2.99 16.79
C TRP A 24 22.63 4.08 16.29
N LYS A 25 22.64 4.34 14.99
CA LYS A 25 21.68 5.23 14.36
C LYS A 25 20.47 4.43 13.92
N GLU A 26 19.29 4.94 14.26
CA GLU A 26 18.03 4.35 13.83
C GLU A 26 17.82 4.58 12.33
N ILE A 27 17.65 3.48 11.60
CA ILE A 27 17.29 3.47 10.19
C ILE A 27 15.80 3.12 10.09
N PRO A 28 14.97 4.00 9.49
CA PRO A 28 13.56 3.70 9.28
C PRO A 28 13.37 2.45 8.44
N LEU A 29 12.32 1.69 8.73
CA LEU A 29 11.88 0.61 7.84
C LEU A 29 11.49 1.19 6.47
N GLU A 30 11.95 0.51 5.42
CA GLU A 30 11.62 0.78 4.03
C GLU A 30 11.05 -0.51 3.42
N LEU A 31 10.18 -0.39 2.42
CA LEU A 31 9.69 -1.56 1.69
C LEU A 31 10.74 -1.95 0.67
N ASP A 32 11.09 -3.23 0.62
CA ASP A 32 12.03 -3.71 -0.36
C ASP A 32 11.48 -3.47 -1.78
N SER A 33 12.34 -2.97 -2.67
CA SER A 33 11.95 -2.63 -4.04
C SER A 33 11.61 -3.85 -4.90
N ASP A 34 12.17 -5.01 -4.54
CA ASP A 34 11.92 -6.29 -5.19
C ASP A 34 10.52 -6.85 -4.90
N LEU A 35 9.88 -6.40 -3.82
CA LEU A 35 8.51 -6.76 -3.46
C LEU A 35 7.55 -6.44 -4.62
N PHE A 36 7.75 -5.29 -5.27
CA PHE A 36 6.87 -4.77 -6.32
C PHE A 36 7.30 -5.13 -7.75
N GLU A 37 8.53 -5.60 -7.94
CA GLU A 37 9.08 -5.91 -9.28
C GLU A 37 8.85 -7.36 -9.72
N ALA A 38 8.43 -8.24 -8.81
CA ALA A 38 8.13 -9.63 -9.15
C ALA A 38 6.78 -9.74 -9.90
N PRO A 39 6.74 -10.22 -11.16
CA PRO A 39 5.48 -10.47 -11.85
C PRO A 39 4.74 -11.61 -11.14
N GLY A 40 3.59 -11.28 -10.54
CA GLY A 40 2.82 -12.18 -9.67
C GLY A 40 2.91 -11.84 -8.19
N ASP A 41 3.38 -10.64 -7.83
CA ASP A 41 3.29 -10.12 -6.47
C ASP A 41 1.82 -10.00 -6.02
N ASP A 42 1.47 -10.76 -4.97
CA ASP A 42 0.14 -10.82 -4.37
C ASP A 42 -0.37 -9.42 -4.00
N LEU A 43 0.53 -8.48 -3.67
CA LEU A 43 0.16 -7.11 -3.34
C LEU A 43 -0.30 -6.31 -4.57
N HIS A 44 0.38 -6.44 -5.71
CA HIS A 44 -0.05 -5.79 -6.95
C HIS A 44 -1.42 -6.33 -7.40
N GLU A 45 -1.62 -7.64 -7.34
CA GLU A 45 -2.91 -8.25 -7.67
C GLU A 45 -4.02 -7.84 -6.67
N ALA A 46 -3.68 -7.70 -5.38
CA ALA A 46 -4.62 -7.23 -4.36
C ALA A 46 -5.04 -5.78 -4.58
N LEU A 47 -4.10 -4.91 -4.94
CA LEU A 47 -4.37 -3.49 -5.25
C LEU A 47 -5.25 -3.36 -6.49
N ASP A 48 -4.96 -4.09 -7.57
CA ASP A 48 -5.78 -4.11 -8.79
C ASP A 48 -7.22 -4.57 -8.50
N LYS A 49 -7.37 -5.64 -7.71
CA LYS A 49 -8.68 -6.13 -7.29
C LYS A 49 -9.43 -5.12 -6.43
N PHE A 50 -8.74 -4.41 -5.56
CA PHE A 50 -9.34 -3.40 -4.69
C PHE A 50 -9.80 -2.19 -5.50
N GLU A 51 -8.96 -1.67 -6.40
CA GLU A 51 -9.28 -0.56 -7.29
C GLU A 51 -10.51 -0.89 -8.17
N LYS A 52 -10.52 -2.09 -8.77
CA LYS A 52 -11.68 -2.55 -9.56
C LYS A 52 -12.97 -2.59 -8.76
N LYS A 53 -12.93 -3.11 -7.53
CA LYS A 53 -14.10 -3.13 -6.63
C LYS A 53 -14.59 -1.73 -6.28
N LEU A 54 -13.67 -0.78 -6.09
CA LEU A 54 -13.99 0.63 -5.83
C LEU A 54 -14.74 1.26 -7.00
N TYR A 55 -14.25 1.08 -8.23
CA TYR A 55 -14.95 1.58 -9.43
C TYR A 55 -16.32 0.93 -9.62
N GLU A 56 -16.44 -0.38 -9.40
CA GLU A 56 -17.72 -1.08 -9.46
C GLU A 56 -18.71 -0.56 -8.40
N ALA A 57 -18.24 -0.22 -7.20
CA ALA A 57 -19.06 0.36 -6.15
C ALA A 57 -19.50 1.80 -6.49
N LEU A 58 -18.60 2.60 -7.06
CA LEU A 58 -18.90 3.96 -7.53
C LEU A 58 -19.93 3.97 -8.65
N ASP A 59 -19.79 3.12 -9.67
CA ASP A 59 -20.75 3.02 -10.77
C ASP A 59 -22.14 2.59 -10.27
N LYS A 60 -22.21 1.64 -9.33
CA LYS A 60 -23.47 1.26 -8.67
C LYS A 60 -24.08 2.43 -7.88
N PHE A 61 -23.27 3.20 -7.19
CA PHE A 61 -23.72 4.36 -6.44
C PHE A 61 -24.28 5.46 -7.35
N GLU A 62 -23.60 5.77 -8.47
CA GLU A 62 -24.07 6.76 -9.44
C GLU A 62 -25.38 6.34 -10.12
N LYS A 63 -25.51 5.07 -10.50
CA LYS A 63 -26.75 4.53 -11.09
C LYS A 63 -27.91 4.62 -10.10
N LYS A 64 -27.66 4.38 -8.82
CA LYS A 64 -28.67 4.47 -7.77
C LYS A 64 -29.11 5.91 -7.47
N LYS A 65 -28.29 6.91 -7.79
CA LYS A 65 -28.60 8.34 -7.62
C LYS A 65 -29.39 8.95 -8.79
N LYS A 66 -29.48 8.25 -9.94
CA LYS A 66 -30.26 8.66 -11.12
C LYS A 66 -31.70 8.12 -11.15
N ILE A 67 -32.09 7.33 -10.15
CA ILE A 67 -33.47 6.87 -9.89
C ILE A 67 -34.04 7.73 -8.77
#